data_AF-A0AA43ER75-F1
#
_entry.id   AF-A0AA43ER75-F1
#
_cell.length_a   1.000
_cell.length_b   1.000
_cell.length_c   1.000
_cell.angle_alpha   90.00
_cell.angle_beta   90.00
_cell.angle_gamma   90.00
#
_symmetry.space_group_name_H-M   'P 1'
#
loop_
_entity.id
_entity.type
_entity.pdbx_description
1 polymer ?
#
loop_
_entity_poly.entity_id
_entity_poly.type
_entity_poly.pdbx_seq_one_letter_code
_entity_poly.pdbx_strand_id
1 'polypeptide(L)'
;MRNVSLIRAVICTMTIFASIAFPTVQAKSSVTPEEARAIAKEAYIYGNPLADSYRILYGTFVDQKNQEYKGPRNQIHNIARVYTSDDKAVQTPNSDTPYSWLGLDLRTEPYVLTVPPIEKERYFSIQLIELYTHNFDYIGSRMTGNDGGNFLIVGPNWHGDAPKGITKVIRSETELMIAVYRTQLFNPGDIEQVKAIQAKYELQSLSAFLGKPAPKAAPAINFIKPLTRDELTKSPKIFQQLNFVLQFCPTHPDRKRKELTTNYDATFIGVELPKDVSAALGIVISESCMQTGRSRCENRSMVTQPTDHGPAPYSCRVKGRGAGIEFGVGEENPEV
;
A
#
# COMPACT_ATOMS: atom_id res chain seq x y z
N MET A 1 -0.92 -91.97 -14.72
CA MET A 1 -2.16 -92.66 -14.29
C MET A 1 -3.00 -91.67 -13.50
N ARG A 2 -4.33 -91.75 -13.70
CA ARG A 2 -5.39 -90.83 -13.25
C ARG A 2 -5.59 -90.77 -11.73
N ASN A 3 -6.21 -89.69 -11.26
CA ASN A 3 -7.35 -89.59 -10.29
C ASN A 3 -7.22 -88.28 -9.51
N VAL A 4 -8.00 -87.21 -9.77
CA VAL A 4 -9.42 -86.96 -9.37
C VAL A 4 -9.73 -87.39 -7.93
N SER A 5 -9.96 -86.42 -7.03
CA SER A 5 -11.24 -86.20 -6.32
C SER A 5 -11.08 -85.52 -4.93
N LEU A 6 -11.71 -84.34 -4.81
CA LEU A 6 -12.58 -83.85 -3.73
C LEU A 6 -12.11 -83.75 -2.24
N ILE A 7 -12.09 -82.47 -1.79
CA ILE A 7 -12.93 -81.85 -0.73
C ILE A 7 -12.55 -81.95 0.76
N ARG A 8 -12.62 -80.76 1.40
CA ARG A 8 -12.81 -80.37 2.83
C ARG A 8 -11.60 -80.41 3.76
N ALA A 9 -11.12 -79.23 4.14
CA ALA A 9 -11.40 -78.66 5.48
C ALA A 9 -10.84 -77.24 5.60
N VAL A 10 -11.69 -76.35 6.11
CA VAL A 10 -11.44 -74.95 6.44
C VAL A 10 -10.37 -74.87 7.55
N ILE A 11 -9.30 -74.12 7.33
CA ILE A 11 -8.37 -73.71 8.39
C ILE A 11 -8.30 -72.18 8.39
N CYS A 12 -8.76 -71.60 9.50
CA CYS A 12 -8.62 -70.22 9.91
C CYS A 12 -7.20 -69.70 9.70
N THR A 13 -7.01 -68.78 8.76
CA THR A 13 -5.90 -67.82 8.80
C THR A 13 -6.38 -66.55 9.48
N MET A 14 -6.00 -66.37 10.75
CA MET A 14 -6.04 -65.08 11.43
C MET A 14 -5.11 -64.11 10.70
N THR A 15 -5.66 -63.19 9.92
CA THR A 15 -4.94 -62.02 9.42
C THR A 15 -4.75 -61.03 10.56
N ILE A 16 -3.54 -60.99 11.11
CA ILE A 16 -3.08 -59.90 11.98
C ILE A 16 -2.97 -58.65 11.11
N PHE A 17 -4.02 -57.82 11.10
CA PHE A 17 -3.94 -56.44 10.64
C PHE A 17 -3.15 -55.66 11.69
N ALA A 18 -1.83 -55.55 11.49
CA ALA A 18 -1.02 -54.60 12.25
C ALA A 18 -1.45 -53.18 11.82
N SER A 19 -2.30 -52.56 12.62
CA SER A 19 -2.65 -51.16 12.51
C SER A 19 -1.39 -50.32 12.70
N ILE A 20 -0.74 -49.95 11.60
CA ILE A 20 0.26 -48.88 11.59
C ILE A 20 -0.54 -47.61 11.85
N ALA A 21 -0.66 -47.25 13.13
CA ALA A 21 -1.16 -45.96 13.55
C ALA A 21 -0.17 -44.91 13.03
N PHE A 22 -0.53 -44.25 11.93
CA PHE A 22 0.10 -42.99 11.59
C PHE A 22 -0.15 -42.06 12.78
N PRO A 23 0.90 -41.47 13.40
CA PRO A 23 0.67 -40.42 14.36
C PRO A 23 -0.05 -39.30 13.62
N THR A 24 -1.33 -39.12 13.93
CA THR A 24 -2.04 -37.90 13.61
C THR A 24 -1.21 -36.77 14.18
N VAL A 25 -0.59 -35.98 13.32
CA VAL A 25 -0.04 -34.68 13.69
C VAL A 25 -1.23 -33.87 14.19
N GLN A 26 -1.42 -33.90 15.50
CA GLN A 26 -2.41 -33.07 16.16
C GLN A 26 -1.91 -31.64 16.01
N ALA A 27 -2.54 -30.89 15.10
CA ALA A 27 -2.27 -29.48 14.91
C ALA A 27 -2.29 -28.81 16.28
N LYS A 28 -1.17 -28.19 16.65
CA LYS A 28 -0.96 -27.65 17.98
C LYS A 28 -1.90 -26.45 18.18
N SER A 29 -2.88 -26.67 19.05
CA SER A 29 -3.58 -25.73 19.96
C SER A 29 -4.26 -24.50 19.36
N SER A 30 -5.59 -24.44 19.56
CA SER A 30 -6.41 -23.23 19.49
C SER A 30 -5.73 -22.05 20.22
N VAL A 31 -5.50 -20.96 19.48
CA VAL A 31 -4.99 -19.70 20.02
C VAL A 31 -5.90 -19.23 21.16
N THR A 32 -5.35 -18.88 22.32
CA THR A 32 -6.15 -18.33 23.43
C THR A 32 -6.73 -16.96 23.07
N PRO A 33 -7.82 -16.49 23.69
CA PRO A 33 -8.36 -15.14 23.44
C PRO A 33 -7.31 -14.03 23.66
N GLU A 34 -6.45 -14.17 24.65
CA GLU A 34 -5.36 -13.23 24.95
C GLU A 34 -4.31 -13.22 23.84
N GLU A 35 -3.85 -14.39 23.39
CA GLU A 35 -2.91 -14.50 22.26
C GLU A 35 -3.55 -13.97 20.96
N ALA A 36 -4.82 -14.26 20.72
CA ALA A 36 -5.53 -13.76 19.54
C ALA A 36 -5.62 -12.23 19.53
N ARG A 37 -5.88 -11.61 20.70
CA ARG A 37 -5.85 -10.14 20.85
C ARG A 37 -4.46 -9.57 20.60
N ALA A 38 -3.41 -10.19 21.15
CA ALA A 38 -2.04 -9.73 20.96
C ALA A 38 -1.60 -9.79 19.49
N ILE A 39 -1.82 -10.94 18.83
CA ILE A 39 -1.50 -11.13 17.41
C ILE A 39 -2.23 -10.10 16.56
N ALA A 40 -3.52 -9.89 16.82
CA ALA A 40 -4.30 -8.99 16.00
C ALA A 40 -4.01 -7.51 16.25
N LYS A 41 -3.55 -7.14 17.46
CA LYS A 41 -3.01 -5.81 17.73
C LYS A 41 -1.80 -5.53 16.83
N GLU A 42 -0.84 -6.46 16.78
CA GLU A 42 0.34 -6.34 15.94
C GLU A 42 -0.01 -6.35 14.45
N ALA A 43 -0.93 -7.23 14.03
CA ALA A 43 -1.44 -7.28 12.67
C ALA A 43 -2.14 -5.96 12.27
N TYR A 44 -2.88 -5.35 13.20
CA TYR A 44 -3.53 -4.05 12.97
C TYR A 44 -2.50 -2.92 12.82
N ILE A 45 -1.54 -2.83 13.73
CA ILE A 45 -0.47 -1.81 13.68
C ILE A 45 0.30 -1.92 12.38
N TYR A 46 0.64 -3.14 11.96
CA TYR A 46 1.32 -3.42 10.71
C TYR A 46 0.46 -3.13 9.48
N GLY A 47 -0.79 -3.60 9.46
CA GLY A 47 -1.64 -3.58 8.29
C GLY A 47 -2.37 -2.26 8.06
N ASN A 48 -2.64 -1.47 9.10
CA ASN A 48 -3.44 -0.24 8.95
C ASN A 48 -2.92 0.73 7.86
N PRO A 49 -1.61 0.98 7.72
CA PRO A 49 -1.08 1.77 6.60
C PRO A 49 -1.39 1.18 5.23
N LEU A 50 -1.30 -0.14 5.04
CA LEU A 50 -1.61 -0.82 3.77
C LEU A 50 -3.10 -0.69 3.46
N ALA A 51 -3.96 -0.85 4.47
CA ALA A 51 -5.40 -0.74 4.31
C ALA A 51 -5.81 0.69 3.93
N ASP A 52 -5.22 1.73 4.52
CA ASP A 52 -5.50 3.11 4.12
C ASP A 52 -4.87 3.47 2.76
N SER A 53 -3.68 2.94 2.45
CA SER A 53 -3.05 3.07 1.13
C SER A 53 -3.94 2.51 0.02
N TYR A 54 -4.54 1.33 0.26
CA TYR A 54 -5.53 0.75 -0.64
C TYR A 54 -6.74 1.65 -0.87
N ARG A 55 -7.27 2.28 0.19
CA ARG A 55 -8.38 3.24 0.06
C ARG A 55 -8.01 4.41 -0.86
N ILE A 56 -6.77 4.91 -0.78
CA ILE A 56 -6.26 5.97 -1.66
C ILE A 56 -6.14 5.45 -3.09
N LEU A 57 -5.48 4.31 -3.31
CA LEU A 57 -5.34 3.70 -4.64
C LEU A 57 -6.70 3.48 -5.32
N TYR A 58 -7.65 2.90 -4.58
CA TYR A 58 -9.00 2.63 -5.07
C TYR A 58 -9.74 3.93 -5.42
N GLY A 59 -9.74 4.93 -4.53
CA GLY A 59 -10.41 6.20 -4.78
C GLY A 59 -9.82 6.97 -5.96
N THR A 60 -8.50 6.94 -6.13
CA THR A 60 -7.79 7.71 -7.16
C THR A 60 -7.88 7.06 -8.54
N PHE A 61 -7.88 5.73 -8.64
CA PHE A 61 -7.73 5.02 -9.92
C PHE A 61 -8.75 3.92 -10.24
N VAL A 62 -9.70 3.64 -9.34
CA VAL A 62 -10.72 2.58 -9.53
C VAL A 62 -12.14 3.13 -9.50
N ASP A 63 -12.47 3.91 -8.47
CA ASP A 63 -13.82 4.44 -8.27
C ASP A 63 -14.06 5.74 -9.06
N GLN A 64 -14.65 5.60 -10.24
CA GLN A 64 -14.99 6.74 -11.11
C GLN A 64 -15.97 7.74 -10.47
N LYS A 65 -16.65 7.37 -9.37
CA LYS A 65 -17.57 8.26 -8.65
C LYS A 65 -16.90 8.98 -7.48
N ASN A 66 -15.64 8.66 -7.19
CA ASN A 66 -14.90 9.31 -6.13
C ASN A 66 -14.50 10.73 -6.56
N GLN A 67 -14.61 11.70 -5.65
CA GLN A 67 -14.18 13.09 -5.92
C GLN A 67 -12.68 13.20 -6.21
N GLU A 68 -11.89 12.26 -5.69
CA GLU A 68 -10.44 12.20 -5.92
C GLU A 68 -10.05 11.33 -7.13
N TYR A 69 -11.01 10.83 -7.91
CA TYR A 69 -10.71 10.03 -9.10
C TYR A 69 -9.95 10.86 -10.13
N LYS A 70 -8.76 10.38 -10.52
CA LYS A 70 -7.90 11.06 -11.49
C LYS A 70 -7.96 10.42 -12.87
N GLY A 71 -8.23 9.11 -12.95
CA GLY A 71 -8.32 8.37 -14.19
C GLY A 71 -7.89 6.91 -14.05
N PRO A 72 -7.89 6.13 -15.14
CA PRO A 72 -7.47 4.74 -15.11
C PRO A 72 -5.97 4.58 -14.76
N ARG A 73 -5.62 3.41 -14.22
CA ARG A 73 -4.22 3.01 -14.00
C ARG A 73 -3.44 2.92 -15.31
N ASN A 74 -2.12 2.91 -15.20
CA ASN A 74 -1.15 2.84 -16.30
C ASN A 74 -1.25 4.02 -17.28
N GLN A 75 -1.69 5.19 -16.77
CA GLN A 75 -1.76 6.45 -17.48
C GLN A 75 -1.38 7.59 -16.53
N ILE A 76 -0.67 8.59 -17.05
CA ILE A 76 -0.31 9.80 -16.29
C ILE A 76 -1.48 10.78 -16.37
N HIS A 77 -1.89 11.30 -15.21
CA HIS A 77 -2.96 12.29 -15.07
C HIS A 77 -2.39 13.60 -14.56
N ASN A 78 -2.27 14.59 -15.45
CA ASN A 78 -1.70 15.90 -15.17
C ASN A 78 -2.76 16.85 -14.60
N ILE A 79 -2.45 17.49 -13.47
CA ILE A 79 -3.33 18.40 -12.76
C ILE A 79 -2.56 19.71 -12.53
N ALA A 80 -2.45 20.48 -13.61
CA ALA A 80 -1.79 21.78 -13.61
C ALA A 80 -2.71 22.88 -13.06
N ARG A 81 -3.14 22.71 -11.81
CA ARG A 81 -3.76 23.76 -10.99
C ARG A 81 -3.20 23.70 -9.58
N VAL A 82 -3.27 24.83 -8.88
CA VAL A 82 -2.98 24.89 -7.45
C VAL A 82 -4.03 24.09 -6.68
N TYR A 83 -3.59 23.28 -5.72
CA TYR A 83 -4.51 22.53 -4.86
C TYR A 83 -5.13 23.46 -3.82
N THR A 84 -6.36 23.16 -3.43
CA THR A 84 -7.09 23.88 -2.38
C THR A 84 -7.32 22.95 -1.18
N SER A 85 -8.00 23.48 -0.16
CA SER A 85 -8.46 22.66 0.96
C SER A 85 -9.37 21.52 0.55
N ASP A 86 -9.98 21.57 -0.63
CA ASP A 86 -10.93 20.54 -1.10
C ASP A 86 -10.21 19.31 -1.67
N ASP A 87 -8.92 19.41 -1.99
CA ASP A 87 -8.10 18.29 -2.41
C ASP A 87 -7.68 17.44 -1.21
N LYS A 88 -8.18 16.20 -1.13
CA LYS A 88 -8.01 15.29 0.02
C LYS A 88 -7.24 14.01 -0.27
N ALA A 89 -6.81 13.79 -1.52
CA ALA A 89 -6.02 12.61 -1.90
C ALA A 89 -4.67 12.56 -1.16
N VAL A 90 -4.00 13.70 -1.01
CA VAL A 90 -2.76 13.86 -0.23
C VAL A 90 -3.09 14.51 1.11
N GLN A 91 -2.47 14.03 2.18
CA GLN A 91 -2.57 14.71 3.47
C GLN A 91 -1.81 16.04 3.40
N THR A 92 -2.48 17.14 3.74
CA THR A 92 -1.93 18.51 3.71
C THR A 92 -1.26 18.84 2.37
N PRO A 93 -2.03 18.97 1.27
CA PRO A 93 -1.45 19.33 -0.01
C PRO A 93 -0.81 20.72 0.05
N ASN A 94 0.30 20.90 -0.65
CA ASN A 94 0.93 22.20 -0.82
C ASN A 94 0.38 22.90 -2.08
N SER A 95 0.59 24.21 -2.14
CA SER A 95 0.16 25.07 -3.24
C SER A 95 1.29 25.47 -4.19
N ASP A 96 2.53 25.07 -3.88
CA ASP A 96 3.75 25.50 -4.59
C ASP A 96 4.09 24.59 -5.79
N THR A 97 3.46 23.41 -5.86
CA THR A 97 3.73 22.41 -6.89
C THR A 97 2.43 21.83 -7.43
N PRO A 98 1.99 22.21 -8.65
CA PRO A 98 0.95 21.46 -9.35
C PRO A 98 1.35 19.99 -9.54
N TYR A 99 0.35 19.12 -9.45
CA TYR A 99 0.55 17.68 -9.32
C TYR A 99 0.32 16.94 -10.64
N SER A 100 0.96 15.78 -10.77
CA SER A 100 0.48 14.71 -11.66
C SER A 100 0.42 13.40 -10.89
N TRP A 101 -0.41 12.48 -11.36
CA TRP A 101 -0.66 11.20 -10.70
C TRP A 101 -0.50 10.05 -11.67
N LEU A 102 0.02 8.94 -11.16
CA LEU A 102 0.11 7.70 -11.90
C LEU A 102 -0.08 6.52 -10.93
N GLY A 103 -1.02 5.64 -11.23
CA GLY A 103 -1.15 4.35 -10.56
C GLY A 103 -0.66 3.26 -11.49
N LEU A 104 0.29 2.43 -11.07
CA LEU A 104 0.82 1.33 -11.89
C LEU A 104 0.33 -0.04 -11.42
N ASP A 105 0.05 -0.91 -12.38
CA ASP A 105 -0.13 -2.35 -12.22
C ASP A 105 1.04 -3.07 -12.91
N LEU A 106 1.99 -3.54 -12.11
CA LEU A 106 3.26 -4.10 -12.58
C LEU A 106 3.19 -5.63 -12.81
N ARG A 107 1.99 -6.23 -12.73
CA ARG A 107 1.80 -7.69 -12.84
C ARG A 107 1.97 -8.23 -14.25
N THR A 108 1.70 -7.40 -15.26
CA THR A 108 1.81 -7.80 -16.67
C THR A 108 3.22 -7.60 -17.19
N GLU A 109 3.76 -6.39 -17.03
CA GLU A 109 5.10 -6.02 -17.45
C GLU A 109 5.56 -4.72 -16.75
N PRO A 110 6.88 -4.41 -16.79
CA PRO A 110 7.41 -3.11 -16.39
C PRO A 110 6.92 -1.95 -17.26
N TYR A 111 7.10 -0.74 -16.74
CA TYR A 111 6.84 0.49 -17.47
C TYR A 111 8.09 1.37 -17.54
N VAL A 112 8.30 2.01 -18.68
CA VAL A 112 9.30 3.07 -18.85
C VAL A 112 8.63 4.41 -18.62
N LEU A 113 9.08 5.11 -17.59
CA LEU A 113 8.70 6.48 -17.29
C LEU A 113 9.75 7.42 -17.85
N THR A 114 9.36 8.25 -18.82
CA THR A 114 10.23 9.22 -19.47
C THR A 114 9.99 10.61 -18.89
N VAL A 115 11.06 11.22 -18.41
CA VAL A 115 11.08 12.58 -17.86
C VAL A 115 11.83 13.48 -18.84
N PRO A 116 11.24 14.60 -19.29
CA PRO A 116 11.95 15.54 -20.16
C PRO A 116 13.06 16.27 -19.37
N PRO A 117 14.04 16.87 -20.04
CA PRO A 117 14.86 17.90 -19.41
C PRO A 117 13.98 19.02 -18.86
N ILE A 118 14.26 19.44 -17.63
CA ILE A 118 13.57 20.52 -16.91
C ILE A 118 14.61 21.62 -16.60
N GLU A 119 14.19 22.88 -16.50
CA GLU A 119 15.10 24.00 -16.20
C GLU A 119 15.86 23.74 -14.88
N LYS A 120 17.15 24.08 -14.81
CA LYS A 120 18.01 23.74 -13.67
C LYS A 120 17.52 24.35 -12.36
N GLU A 121 16.93 25.52 -12.44
CA GLU A 121 16.42 26.30 -11.30
C GLU A 121 15.04 25.82 -10.85
N ARG A 122 14.33 25.03 -11.66
CA ARG A 122 12.98 24.54 -11.34
C ARG A 122 13.05 23.22 -10.60
N TYR A 123 12.47 23.19 -9.41
CA TYR A 123 12.31 21.96 -8.65
C TYR A 123 11.25 21.06 -9.29
N PHE A 124 11.55 19.77 -9.37
CA PHE A 124 10.54 18.74 -9.57
C PHE A 124 10.87 17.47 -8.78
N SER A 125 9.83 16.68 -8.51
CA SER A 125 9.98 15.35 -7.92
C SER A 125 8.85 14.42 -8.35
N ILE A 126 9.19 13.16 -8.53
CA ILE A 126 8.29 12.05 -8.75
C ILE A 126 8.55 11.09 -7.60
N GLN A 127 7.64 11.10 -6.64
CA GLN A 127 7.67 10.25 -5.46
C GLN A 127 7.03 8.92 -5.83
N LEU A 128 7.76 7.81 -5.69
CA LEU A 128 7.26 6.47 -5.98
C LEU A 128 6.90 5.76 -4.68
N ILE A 129 5.62 5.37 -4.54
CA ILE A 129 5.03 4.86 -3.30
C ILE A 129 4.39 3.51 -3.59
N GLU A 130 4.84 2.48 -2.90
CA GLU A 130 4.29 1.13 -3.04
C GLU A 130 3.28 0.81 -1.91
N LEU A 131 2.57 -0.33 -1.98
CA LEU A 131 1.47 -0.65 -1.06
C LEU A 131 1.83 -0.68 0.43
N TYR A 132 3.07 -1.00 0.81
CA TYR A 132 3.56 -0.87 2.19
C TYR A 132 3.78 0.58 2.63
N THR A 133 3.44 1.56 1.79
CA THR A 133 3.58 3.01 2.01
C THR A 133 5.02 3.50 2.04
N HIS A 134 6.00 2.69 1.61
CA HIS A 134 7.37 3.15 1.48
C HIS A 134 7.52 4.04 0.24
N ASN A 135 8.24 5.14 0.44
CA ASN A 135 8.80 5.92 -0.67
C ASN A 135 10.08 5.23 -1.12
N PHE A 136 9.94 4.22 -1.97
CA PHE A 136 11.05 3.33 -2.31
C PHE A 136 12.08 3.98 -3.25
N ASP A 137 11.68 5.01 -4.00
CA ASP A 137 12.60 5.82 -4.80
C ASP A 137 12.00 7.19 -5.15
N TYR A 138 12.85 8.07 -5.66
CA TYR A 138 12.49 9.38 -6.18
C TYR A 138 13.23 9.66 -7.49
N ILE A 139 12.50 10.21 -8.45
CA ILE A 139 13.08 10.83 -9.66
C ILE A 139 12.89 12.33 -9.52
N GLY A 140 13.92 13.15 -9.67
CA GLY A 140 13.77 14.58 -9.41
C GLY A 140 15.07 15.33 -9.24
N SER A 141 14.96 16.66 -9.13
CA SER A 141 16.09 17.59 -9.06
C SER A 141 17.15 17.22 -8.04
N ARG A 142 16.75 16.68 -6.89
CA ARG A 142 17.66 16.31 -5.79
C ARG A 142 18.28 14.92 -5.92
N MET A 143 17.67 14.02 -6.69
CA MET A 143 18.05 12.60 -6.72
C MET A 143 18.65 12.16 -8.05
N THR A 144 18.13 12.69 -9.16
CA THR A 144 18.54 12.32 -10.52
C THR A 144 18.95 13.52 -11.37
N GLY A 145 18.85 14.73 -10.82
CA GLY A 145 19.08 15.97 -11.57
C GLY A 145 17.93 16.33 -12.52
N ASN A 146 18.16 17.37 -13.32
CA ASN A 146 17.16 18.00 -14.19
C ASN A 146 17.34 17.67 -15.68
N ASP A 147 18.31 16.84 -16.05
CA ASP A 147 18.62 16.53 -17.45
C ASP A 147 17.62 15.55 -18.11
N GLY A 148 16.62 15.08 -17.36
CA GLY A 148 15.63 14.10 -17.82
C GLY A 148 16.16 12.67 -17.88
N GLY A 149 15.42 11.78 -18.53
CA GLY A 149 15.84 10.38 -18.75
C GLY A 149 14.68 9.38 -18.76
N ASN A 150 15.03 8.12 -19.01
CA ASN A 150 14.10 7.00 -19.04
C ASN A 150 14.30 6.13 -17.79
N PHE A 151 13.26 5.96 -17.00
CA PHE A 151 13.30 5.22 -15.74
C PHE A 151 12.44 3.96 -15.86
N LEU A 152 13.06 2.79 -15.75
CA LEU A 152 12.34 1.52 -15.84
C LEU A 152 11.78 1.15 -14.47
N ILE A 153 10.46 1.23 -14.31
CA ILE A 153 9.75 0.82 -13.10
C ILE A 153 9.34 -0.64 -13.22
N VAL A 154 9.88 -1.48 -12.34
CA VAL A 154 9.72 -2.94 -12.40
C VAL A 154 8.99 -3.46 -11.17
N GLY A 155 8.14 -4.48 -11.37
CA GLY A 155 7.49 -5.20 -10.28
C GLY A 155 8.43 -6.19 -9.57
N PRO A 156 7.99 -6.75 -8.43
CA PRO A 156 8.80 -7.67 -7.62
C PRO A 156 9.18 -8.95 -8.39
N ASN A 157 8.32 -9.41 -9.30
CA ASN A 157 8.50 -10.65 -10.06
C ASN A 157 9.31 -10.48 -11.37
N TRP A 158 9.81 -9.28 -11.67
CA TRP A 158 10.57 -9.04 -12.90
C TRP A 158 12.05 -9.38 -12.72
N HIS A 159 12.58 -10.23 -13.61
CA HIS A 159 13.97 -10.71 -13.60
C HIS A 159 14.73 -10.44 -14.91
N GLY A 160 14.20 -9.57 -15.76
CA GLY A 160 14.86 -9.22 -17.02
C GLY A 160 16.07 -8.30 -16.83
N ASP A 161 16.76 -8.02 -17.93
CA ASP A 161 17.81 -7.02 -18.00
C ASP A 161 17.24 -5.64 -18.39
N ALA A 162 17.90 -4.58 -17.92
CA ALA A 162 17.60 -3.22 -18.36
C ALA A 162 17.89 -3.07 -19.86
N PRO A 163 16.95 -2.63 -20.69
CA PRO A 163 17.25 -2.34 -22.09
C PRO A 163 18.15 -1.11 -22.23
N LYS A 164 18.77 -0.96 -23.41
CA LYS A 164 19.56 0.22 -23.74
C LYS A 164 18.71 1.48 -23.63
N GLY A 165 19.32 2.58 -23.15
CA GLY A 165 18.66 3.87 -23.01
C GLY A 165 17.89 4.08 -21.70
N ILE A 166 17.90 3.10 -20.78
CA ILE A 166 17.38 3.28 -19.41
C ILE A 166 18.44 3.94 -18.54
N THR A 167 18.05 5.05 -17.91
CA THR A 167 18.86 5.80 -16.94
C THR A 167 19.00 5.05 -15.62
N LYS A 168 17.88 4.48 -15.11
CA LYS A 168 17.85 3.73 -13.85
C LYS A 168 16.72 2.71 -13.87
N VAL A 169 16.98 1.53 -13.32
CA VAL A 169 15.94 0.54 -12.98
C VAL A 169 15.52 0.77 -11.54
N ILE A 170 14.21 0.88 -11.32
CA ILE A 170 13.60 1.16 -10.02
C ILE A 170 12.61 0.05 -9.71
N ARG A 171 12.85 -0.68 -8.62
CA ARG A 171 12.11 -1.90 -8.28
C ARG A 171 11.13 -1.64 -7.15
N SER A 172 9.85 -1.86 -7.43
CA SER A 172 8.80 -1.90 -6.40
C SER A 172 8.85 -3.24 -5.65
N GLU A 173 8.67 -3.19 -4.33
CA GLU A 173 8.47 -4.39 -3.50
C GLU A 173 7.09 -5.03 -3.73
N THR A 174 6.13 -4.27 -4.24
CA THR A 174 4.74 -4.72 -4.45
C THR A 174 4.30 -4.53 -5.90
N GLU A 175 3.26 -5.26 -6.29
CA GLU A 175 2.78 -5.31 -7.67
C GLU A 175 2.00 -4.06 -8.10
N LEU A 176 1.48 -3.30 -7.14
CA LEU A 176 0.75 -2.05 -7.37
C LEU A 176 1.48 -0.88 -6.69
N MET A 177 1.47 0.29 -7.31
CA MET A 177 2.09 1.48 -6.73
C MET A 177 1.40 2.76 -7.20
N ILE A 178 1.65 3.86 -6.48
CA ILE A 178 1.27 5.22 -6.83
C ILE A 178 2.51 6.09 -6.98
N ALA A 179 2.57 6.86 -8.06
CA ALA A 179 3.57 7.88 -8.30
C ALA A 179 2.92 9.26 -8.23
N VAL A 180 3.49 10.14 -7.43
CA VAL A 180 3.02 11.51 -7.22
C VAL A 180 4.07 12.48 -7.72
N TYR A 181 3.71 13.24 -8.73
CA TYR A 181 4.58 14.20 -9.40
C TYR A 181 4.32 15.56 -8.81
N ARG A 182 5.38 16.34 -8.66
CA ARG A 182 5.35 17.73 -8.21
C ARG A 182 6.28 18.50 -9.13
N THR A 183 5.73 19.47 -9.86
CA THR A 183 6.51 20.40 -10.68
C THR A 183 6.36 21.78 -10.06
N GLN A 184 7.45 22.45 -9.72
CA GLN A 184 7.40 23.76 -9.06
C GLN A 184 6.74 24.82 -9.94
N LEU A 185 5.84 25.57 -9.32
CA LEU A 185 5.27 26.81 -9.83
C LEU A 185 6.01 27.98 -9.18
N PHE A 186 6.67 28.82 -9.97
CA PHE A 186 7.40 29.97 -9.42
C PHE A 186 6.47 31.10 -8.94
N ASN A 187 5.40 31.32 -9.68
CA ASN A 187 4.36 32.31 -9.42
C ASN A 187 3.13 31.99 -10.27
N PRO A 188 1.96 32.62 -10.05
CA PRO A 188 0.75 32.30 -10.81
C PRO A 188 0.90 32.43 -12.35
N GLY A 189 1.78 33.30 -12.85
CA GLY A 189 2.02 33.49 -14.29
C GLY A 189 2.82 32.35 -14.95
N ASP A 190 3.42 31.46 -14.17
CA ASP A 190 4.27 30.36 -14.64
C ASP A 190 3.46 29.06 -14.92
N ILE A 191 2.15 29.08 -14.73
CA ILE A 191 1.31 27.87 -14.83
C ILE A 191 1.33 27.23 -16.22
N GLU A 192 1.44 28.01 -17.29
CA GLU A 192 1.51 27.48 -18.65
C GLU A 192 2.84 26.75 -18.92
N GLN A 193 3.93 27.18 -18.28
CA GLN A 193 5.20 26.45 -18.34
C GLN A 193 5.09 25.12 -17.59
N VAL A 194 4.45 25.10 -16.41
CA VAL A 194 4.19 23.86 -15.68
C VAL A 194 3.36 22.88 -16.51
N LYS A 195 2.30 23.36 -17.19
CA LYS A 195 1.50 22.54 -18.13
C LYS A 195 2.36 21.96 -19.24
N ALA A 196 3.21 22.78 -19.86
CA ALA A 196 4.09 22.35 -20.95
C ALA A 196 5.10 21.28 -20.51
N ILE A 197 5.60 21.34 -19.27
CA ILE A 197 6.47 20.31 -18.69
C ILE A 197 5.67 19.04 -18.41
N GLN A 198 4.53 19.16 -17.72
CA GLN A 198 3.70 18.01 -17.37
C GLN A 198 3.22 17.23 -18.60
N ALA A 199 2.90 17.92 -19.70
CA ALA A 199 2.51 17.32 -20.97
C ALA A 199 3.61 16.49 -21.65
N LYS A 200 4.87 16.66 -21.24
CA LYS A 200 6.03 15.92 -21.77
C LYS A 200 6.43 14.73 -20.90
N TYR A 201 5.80 14.52 -19.74
CA TYR A 201 5.94 13.25 -19.03
C TYR A 201 5.28 12.15 -19.85
N GLU A 202 6.02 11.07 -20.11
CA GLU A 202 5.53 9.96 -20.92
C GLU A 202 5.66 8.65 -20.14
N LEU A 203 4.69 7.76 -20.35
CA LEU A 203 4.69 6.41 -19.83
C LEU A 203 4.47 5.43 -20.98
N GLN A 204 5.36 4.45 -21.10
CA GLN A 204 5.24 3.36 -22.06
C GLN A 204 5.35 2.03 -21.34
N SER A 205 4.61 1.01 -21.78
CA SER A 205 4.92 -0.35 -21.36
C SER A 205 6.29 -0.76 -21.90
N LEU A 206 6.98 -1.67 -21.23
CA LEU A 206 8.30 -2.13 -21.68
C LEU A 206 8.23 -2.73 -23.09
N SER A 207 7.20 -3.50 -23.41
CA SER A 207 6.95 -4.04 -24.75
C SER A 207 6.83 -2.94 -25.80
N ALA A 208 6.06 -1.88 -25.53
CA ALA A 208 5.90 -0.73 -26.42
C ALA A 208 7.22 0.03 -26.62
N PHE A 209 7.96 0.31 -25.54
CA PHE A 209 9.27 0.96 -25.61
C PHE A 209 10.27 0.18 -26.47
N LEU A 210 10.18 -1.16 -26.45
CA LEU A 210 11.04 -2.04 -27.24
C LEU A 210 10.52 -2.36 -28.65
N GLY A 211 9.34 -1.87 -29.03
CA GLY A 211 8.69 -2.24 -30.29
C GLY A 211 8.36 -3.74 -30.38
N LYS A 212 8.07 -4.39 -29.24
CA LYS A 212 7.74 -5.82 -29.15
C LYS A 212 6.24 -6.03 -28.90
N PRO A 213 5.69 -7.20 -29.27
CA PRO A 213 4.33 -7.57 -28.89
C PRO A 213 4.15 -7.53 -27.37
N ALA A 214 3.02 -7.01 -26.91
CA ALA A 214 2.66 -7.03 -25.51
C ALA A 214 2.55 -8.48 -25.00
N PRO A 215 3.03 -8.78 -23.78
CA PRO A 215 2.84 -10.10 -23.19
C PRO A 215 1.37 -10.35 -22.85
N LYS A 216 1.06 -11.59 -22.46
CA LYS A 216 -0.28 -11.94 -21.97
C LYS A 216 -0.60 -11.10 -20.74
N ALA A 217 -1.70 -10.35 -20.79
CA ALA A 217 -2.17 -9.54 -19.67
C ALA A 217 -2.43 -10.41 -18.42
N ALA A 218 -2.06 -9.86 -17.25
CA ALA A 218 -2.44 -10.42 -15.98
C ALA A 218 -3.97 -10.41 -15.82
N PRO A 219 -4.55 -11.34 -15.03
CA PRO A 219 -5.98 -11.33 -14.76
C PRO A 219 -6.46 -9.98 -14.20
N ALA A 220 -7.66 -9.58 -14.62
CA ALA A 220 -8.31 -8.39 -14.09
C ALA A 220 -8.46 -8.49 -12.57
N ILE A 221 -8.26 -7.36 -11.87
CA ILE A 221 -8.43 -7.30 -10.42
C ILE A 221 -9.91 -7.11 -10.12
N ASN A 222 -10.49 -8.03 -9.35
CA ASN A 222 -11.81 -7.86 -8.77
C ASN A 222 -11.68 -7.05 -7.48
N PHE A 223 -11.57 -5.73 -7.62
CA PHE A 223 -11.41 -4.83 -6.47
C PHE A 223 -12.60 -4.92 -5.51
N ILE A 224 -12.29 -4.98 -4.20
CA ILE A 224 -13.30 -4.86 -3.15
C ILE A 224 -13.48 -3.40 -2.74
N LYS A 225 -14.69 -2.98 -2.37
CA LYS A 225 -14.89 -1.61 -1.88
C LYS A 225 -14.09 -1.40 -0.59
N PRO A 226 -13.26 -0.34 -0.49
CA PRO A 226 -12.47 -0.10 0.70
C PRO A 226 -13.35 0.32 1.88
N LEU A 227 -12.90 -0.02 3.08
CA LEU A 227 -13.46 0.47 4.33
C LEU A 227 -13.29 1.99 4.45
N THR A 228 -14.27 2.63 5.09
CA THR A 228 -14.14 4.03 5.51
C THR A 228 -13.07 4.18 6.57
N ARG A 229 -12.58 5.41 6.80
CA ARG A 229 -11.61 5.68 7.89
C ARG A 229 -12.16 5.27 9.26
N ASP A 230 -13.45 5.47 9.50
CA ASP A 230 -14.09 5.06 10.75
C ASP A 230 -14.05 3.53 10.91
N GLU A 231 -14.43 2.79 9.87
CA GLU A 231 -14.38 1.33 9.85
C GLU A 231 -12.96 0.79 10.00
N LEU A 232 -11.94 1.43 9.40
CA LEU A 232 -10.54 1.04 9.59
C LEU A 232 -10.09 1.12 11.07
N THR A 233 -10.70 2.00 11.86
CA THR A 233 -10.34 2.20 13.27
C THR A 233 -11.23 1.46 14.27
N LYS A 234 -12.30 0.81 13.83
CA LYS A 234 -13.32 0.22 14.72
C LYS A 234 -13.77 -1.18 14.31
N SER A 235 -13.51 -1.59 13.08
CA SER A 235 -14.07 -2.81 12.51
C SER A 235 -13.00 -3.88 12.29
N PRO A 236 -13.28 -5.14 12.69
CA PRO A 236 -12.41 -6.28 12.34
C PRO A 236 -12.44 -6.60 10.84
N LYS A 237 -13.32 -5.96 10.05
CA LYS A 237 -13.31 -6.08 8.58
C LYS A 237 -11.98 -5.64 7.95
N ILE A 238 -11.14 -4.89 8.67
CA ILE A 238 -9.81 -4.52 8.18
C ILE A 238 -8.99 -5.74 7.81
N PHE A 239 -9.11 -6.86 8.53
CA PHE A 239 -8.37 -8.09 8.20
C PHE A 239 -8.80 -8.70 6.86
N GLN A 240 -10.08 -8.61 6.50
CA GLN A 240 -10.57 -9.03 5.18
C GLN A 240 -10.00 -8.14 4.07
N GLN A 241 -9.95 -6.82 4.30
CA GLN A 241 -9.33 -5.90 3.36
C GLN A 241 -7.82 -6.15 3.22
N LEU A 242 -7.13 -6.43 4.33
CA LEU A 242 -5.71 -6.78 4.32
C LEU A 242 -5.44 -8.05 3.53
N ASN A 243 -6.25 -9.09 3.72
CA ASN A 243 -6.14 -10.32 2.92
C ASN A 243 -6.26 -10.06 1.42
N PHE A 244 -7.07 -9.09 1.01
CA PHE A 244 -7.14 -8.67 -0.39
C PHE A 244 -5.88 -7.91 -0.82
N VAL A 245 -5.41 -6.94 -0.02
CA VAL A 245 -4.25 -6.10 -0.36
C VAL A 245 -2.96 -6.92 -0.43
N LEU A 246 -2.77 -7.86 0.50
CA LEU A 246 -1.54 -8.67 0.61
C LEU A 246 -1.33 -9.61 -0.59
N GLN A 247 -2.37 -9.88 -1.40
CA GLN A 247 -2.25 -10.64 -2.65
C GLN A 247 -1.28 -9.98 -3.65
N PHE A 248 -1.12 -8.66 -3.54
CA PHE A 248 -0.26 -7.84 -4.41
C PHE A 248 1.10 -7.53 -3.76
N CYS A 249 1.36 -8.09 -2.58
CA CYS A 249 2.54 -7.81 -1.78
C CYS A 249 3.33 -9.10 -1.53
N PRO A 250 4.09 -9.60 -2.53
CA PRO A 250 4.86 -10.81 -2.35
C PRO A 250 5.86 -10.67 -1.19
N THR A 251 6.05 -11.76 -0.45
CA THR A 251 6.85 -11.75 0.79
C THR A 251 8.29 -11.32 0.53
N HIS A 252 8.73 -10.26 1.22
CA HIS A 252 10.11 -9.79 1.15
C HIS A 252 11.08 -10.85 1.72
N PRO A 253 12.26 -11.08 1.10
CA PRO A 253 13.23 -12.08 1.56
C PRO A 253 13.83 -11.80 2.95
N ASP A 254 13.61 -10.60 3.53
CA ASP A 254 14.05 -10.27 4.88
C ASP A 254 13.38 -11.16 5.92
N ARG A 255 14.20 -11.88 6.69
CA ARG A 255 13.77 -12.88 7.68
C ARG A 255 12.74 -12.37 8.69
N LYS A 256 12.85 -11.11 9.15
CA LYS A 256 11.87 -10.48 10.07
C LYS A 256 10.51 -10.19 9.41
N ARG A 257 10.49 -9.83 8.12
CA ARG A 257 9.23 -9.61 7.37
C ARG A 257 8.61 -10.94 6.94
N LYS A 258 9.43 -11.96 6.69
CA LYS A 258 9.00 -13.33 6.47
C LYS A 258 8.28 -13.89 7.71
N GLU A 259 8.81 -13.71 8.91
CA GLU A 259 8.15 -14.17 10.15
C GLU A 259 6.79 -13.48 10.40
N LEU A 260 6.68 -12.17 10.12
CA LEU A 260 5.39 -11.46 10.17
C LEU A 260 4.41 -12.01 9.13
N THR A 261 4.77 -12.03 7.85
CA THR A 261 3.89 -12.53 6.77
C THR A 261 3.49 -13.99 6.95
N THR A 262 4.42 -14.88 7.34
CA THR A 262 4.14 -16.32 7.54
C THR A 262 3.27 -16.59 8.77
N ASN A 263 3.40 -15.80 9.85
CA ASN A 263 2.53 -15.93 11.04
C ASN A 263 1.12 -15.35 10.80
N TYR A 264 0.98 -14.34 9.93
CA TYR A 264 -0.32 -13.73 9.61
C TYR A 264 -1.09 -14.49 8.51
N ASP A 265 -0.38 -15.06 7.52
CA ASP A 265 -0.97 -15.88 6.46
C ASP A 265 -1.72 -17.11 7.02
N ALA A 266 -1.24 -17.69 8.13
CA ALA A 266 -1.87 -18.85 8.74
C ALA A 266 -3.05 -18.51 9.69
N THR A 267 -3.15 -17.27 10.18
CA THR A 267 -4.06 -16.95 11.31
C THR A 267 -5.29 -16.13 10.90
N PHE A 268 -5.25 -15.38 9.79
CA PHE A 268 -6.37 -14.52 9.36
C PHE A 268 -6.89 -14.78 7.94
N ILE A 269 -6.24 -15.66 7.16
CA ILE A 269 -6.75 -16.06 5.85
C ILE A 269 -7.89 -17.05 6.06
N GLY A 270 -9.14 -16.57 5.93
CA GLY A 270 -10.33 -17.42 5.81
C GLY A 270 -10.98 -17.90 7.12
N VAL A 271 -10.59 -17.37 8.28
CA VAL A 271 -11.21 -17.73 9.57
C VAL A 271 -12.27 -16.69 9.96
N GLU A 272 -13.54 -17.09 10.05
CA GLU A 272 -14.54 -16.31 10.81
C GLU A 272 -14.12 -16.31 12.28
N LEU A 273 -13.69 -15.15 12.77
CA LEU A 273 -13.29 -15.01 14.16
C LEU A 273 -14.54 -15.12 15.06
N PRO A 274 -14.44 -15.84 16.20
CA PRO A 274 -15.51 -15.86 17.21
C PRO A 274 -15.96 -14.44 17.57
N LYS A 275 -17.27 -14.25 17.83
CA LYS A 275 -17.88 -12.92 18.03
C LYS A 275 -17.24 -12.13 19.17
N ASP A 276 -16.80 -12.81 20.22
CA ASP A 276 -16.08 -12.29 21.37
C ASP A 276 -14.66 -11.84 21.02
N VAL A 277 -13.95 -12.59 20.16
CA VAL A 277 -12.66 -12.19 19.59
C VAL A 277 -12.88 -10.97 18.68
N SER A 278 -13.84 -11.02 17.77
CA SER A 278 -14.22 -9.91 16.88
C SER A 278 -14.57 -8.61 17.64
N ALA A 279 -15.30 -8.70 18.75
CA ALA A 279 -15.64 -7.55 19.60
C ALA A 279 -14.42 -7.01 20.35
N ALA A 280 -13.58 -7.89 20.89
CA ALA A 280 -12.33 -7.48 21.54
C ALA A 280 -11.35 -6.83 20.56
N LEU A 281 -11.34 -7.26 19.30
CA LEU A 281 -10.53 -6.67 18.24
C LEU A 281 -10.95 -5.23 17.92
N GLY A 282 -12.25 -4.95 17.84
CA GLY A 282 -12.72 -3.57 17.64
C GLY A 282 -12.23 -2.60 18.74
N ILE A 283 -12.15 -3.08 19.99
CA ILE A 283 -11.62 -2.32 21.13
C ILE A 283 -10.11 -2.10 20.99
N VAL A 284 -9.34 -3.16 20.73
CA VAL A 284 -7.88 -3.11 20.57
C VAL A 284 -7.46 -2.21 19.41
N ILE A 285 -8.19 -2.25 18.30
CA ILE A 285 -7.99 -1.37 17.14
C ILE A 285 -8.18 0.08 17.58
N SER A 286 -9.30 0.39 18.23
CA SER A 286 -9.61 1.76 18.69
C SER A 286 -8.54 2.30 19.66
N GLU A 287 -8.08 1.47 20.60
CA GLU A 287 -7.01 1.82 21.56
C GLU A 287 -5.67 2.05 20.85
N SER A 288 -5.31 1.19 19.90
CA SER A 288 -4.05 1.30 19.15
C SER A 288 -4.02 2.54 18.26
N CYS A 289 -5.15 2.91 17.63
CA CYS A 289 -5.29 4.18 16.90
C CYS A 289 -5.07 5.39 17.81
N MET A 290 -5.70 5.38 18.99
CA MET A 290 -5.58 6.49 19.94
C MET A 290 -4.14 6.62 20.47
N GLN A 291 -3.48 5.50 20.74
CA GLN A 291 -2.09 5.49 21.22
C GLN A 291 -1.12 6.01 20.15
N THR A 292 -1.22 5.53 18.91
CA THR A 292 -0.39 6.02 17.80
C THR A 292 -0.67 7.49 17.45
N GLY A 293 -1.94 7.92 17.48
CA GLY A 293 -2.31 9.32 17.30
C GLY A 293 -1.75 10.25 18.39
N ARG A 294 -1.79 9.81 19.65
CA ARG A 294 -1.23 10.54 20.79
C ARG A 294 0.28 10.71 20.68
N SER A 295 1.02 9.62 20.40
CA SER A 295 2.49 9.69 20.24
C SER A 295 2.92 10.58 19.07
N ARG A 296 2.13 10.66 18.00
CA ARG A 296 2.39 11.59 16.88
C ARG A 296 2.16 13.06 17.25
N CYS A 297 1.14 13.38 18.03
CA CYS A 297 0.96 14.73 18.56
C CYS A 297 2.13 15.10 19.49
N GLU A 298 2.51 14.22 20.41
CA GLU A 298 3.59 14.46 21.39
C GLU A 298 4.95 14.68 20.71
N ASN A 299 5.31 13.87 19.71
CA ASN A 299 6.55 14.06 18.96
C ASN A 299 6.55 15.33 18.09
N ARG A 300 5.39 15.79 17.59
CA ARG A 300 5.31 17.04 16.81
C ARG A 300 5.44 18.28 17.70
N SER A 301 4.97 18.22 18.95
CA SER A 301 5.20 19.27 19.97
C SER A 301 6.69 19.48 20.29
N MET A 302 7.55 18.50 20.03
CA MET A 302 8.99 18.59 20.27
C MET A 302 9.80 19.15 19.08
N VAL A 303 9.20 19.30 17.88
CA VAL A 303 9.89 19.71 16.63
C VAL A 303 9.72 21.20 16.31
N THR A 304 9.02 21.98 17.14
CA THR A 304 8.99 23.44 16.99
C THR A 304 10.29 24.06 17.50
N GLN A 305 11.24 24.37 16.61
CA GLN A 305 12.33 25.29 16.94
C GLN A 305 11.76 26.70 17.17
N PRO A 306 12.29 27.48 18.12
CA PRO A 306 11.84 28.84 18.35
C PRO A 306 12.29 29.71 17.17
N THR A 307 11.34 30.27 16.43
CA THR A 307 11.58 31.42 15.55
C THR A 307 11.50 32.71 16.37
N ASP A 308 12.18 33.77 15.93
CA ASP A 308 12.23 35.11 16.57
C ASP A 308 10.87 35.84 16.70
N HIS A 309 9.80 35.20 16.26
CA HIS A 309 8.41 35.55 16.59
C HIS A 309 7.88 34.39 17.43
N GLY A 310 7.53 34.66 18.69
CA GLY A 310 7.21 33.67 19.73
C GLY A 310 6.25 32.54 19.32
N PRO A 311 6.13 31.49 20.12
CA PRO A 311 5.45 30.25 19.71
C PRO A 311 4.01 30.51 19.25
N ALA A 312 3.74 30.26 17.97
CA ALA A 312 2.37 30.27 17.44
C ALA A 312 1.53 29.19 18.17
N PRO A 313 0.30 29.50 18.61
CA PRO A 313 -0.46 28.65 19.50
C PRO A 313 -1.18 27.53 18.73
N TYR A 314 -0.44 26.61 18.11
CA TYR A 314 -1.04 25.41 17.54
C TYR A 314 -1.09 24.31 18.61
N SER A 315 -2.24 24.16 19.29
CA SER A 315 -2.47 23.04 20.21
C SER A 315 -2.97 21.80 19.46
N CYS A 316 -2.19 20.70 19.46
CA CYS A 316 -2.62 19.38 18.96
C CYS A 316 -3.50 18.73 20.04
N ARG A 317 -4.83 18.73 19.89
CA ARG A 317 -5.74 18.00 20.80
C ARG A 317 -6.25 16.72 20.14
N VAL A 318 -6.04 15.59 20.80
CA VAL A 318 -6.76 14.34 20.51
C VAL A 318 -8.13 14.43 21.18
N LYS A 319 -9.22 14.63 20.42
CA LYS A 319 -10.58 14.51 20.97
C LYS A 319 -10.92 13.03 21.21
N GLY A 320 -11.54 12.73 22.34
CA GLY A 320 -11.91 11.36 22.72
C GLY A 320 -12.82 10.66 21.70
N ARG A 321 -12.64 9.34 21.56
CA ARG A 321 -13.42 8.34 20.79
C ARG A 321 -13.64 8.57 19.28
N GLY A 322 -13.08 9.62 18.69
CA GLY A 322 -13.01 9.78 17.24
C GLY A 322 -11.60 10.24 16.84
N ALA A 323 -10.89 9.42 16.06
CA ALA A 323 -9.58 9.77 15.53
C ALA A 323 -9.72 10.81 14.40
N GLY A 324 -9.95 12.07 14.77
CA GLY A 324 -9.81 13.24 13.91
C GLY A 324 -8.80 14.19 14.52
N ILE A 325 -7.76 14.55 13.77
CA ILE A 325 -6.85 15.65 14.12
C ILE A 325 -7.44 16.90 13.45
N GLU A 326 -8.02 17.81 14.25
CA GLU A 326 -8.41 19.14 13.78
C GLU A 326 -7.28 20.14 14.07
N PHE A 327 -6.92 20.94 13.07
CA PHE A 327 -6.10 22.14 13.26
C PHE A 327 -7.06 23.32 13.30
N GLY A 328 -7.33 23.84 14.49
CA GLY A 328 -8.06 25.10 14.66
C GLY A 328 -7.08 26.27 14.62
N VAL A 329 -7.41 27.30 13.84
CA VAL A 329 -6.82 28.63 14.01
C VAL A 329 -7.54 29.23 15.23
N GLY A 330 -6.78 29.64 16.25
CA GLY A 330 -7.38 30.27 17.43
C GLY A 330 -8.16 31.52 17.01
N GLU A 331 -9.38 31.68 17.55
CA GLU A 331 -10.17 32.90 17.40
C GLU A 331 -9.32 34.10 17.83
N GLU A 332 -9.23 35.11 16.96
CA GLU A 332 -8.65 36.40 17.29
C GLU A 332 -9.44 37.02 18.44
N ASN A 333 -8.75 37.30 19.54
CA ASN A 333 -9.29 38.05 20.67
C ASN A 333 -9.43 39.53 20.23
N PRO A 334 -10.64 40.11 20.18
CA PRO A 334 -10.83 41.48 19.73
C PRO A 334 -10.61 42.40 20.92
N GLU A 335 -9.36 42.63 21.31
CA GLU A 335 -8.95 43.78 22.12
C GLU A 335 -7.42 43.76 22.28
N VAL A 336 -6.78 44.74 21.64
CA VAL A 336 -5.56 45.51 21.99
C VAL A 336 -4.80 45.91 20.73
#